data_AF-A0A1H3Y5A7-F1
#
_entry.id   AF-A0A1H3Y5A7-F1
#
_cell.length_a   1.000
_cell.length_b   1.000
_cell.length_c   1.000
_cell.angle_alpha   90.00
_cell.angle_beta   90.00
_cell.angle_gamma   90.00
#
_symmetry.space_group_name_H-M   'P 1'
#
loop_
_entity.id
_entity.type
_entity.pdbx_description
1 polymer ?
#
loop_
_entity_poly.entity_id
_entity_poly.type
_entity_poly.pdbx_seq_one_letter_code
_entity_poly.pdbx_strand_id
1 'polypeptide(L)'
;MNYYDKNAFNIESIEEDSDGIKWAKRLLLSDGIALLYVIAYIFVCIYYVKQKLILALDLERHINFLIIGSGFFLYLAVMLFVAAVIRKKTSKIDIQEKIYYDLYLYHIIGTKLKGYGNILALAMARLEAVKGDKQMCKNALALCKFRREIQDYNILKNWADGPDCPIDVSLLKKVTAKWVPYTIIEFVLFSMTCLYICFDRDMLTAYGISSILLNVLDTFTALAVAVMYTAVLSLIITRNRSRKAKAIVTTIIFVITMVLSSFIYISSFRNALLYSNTQDEDYDYYDDYYNDYDYSDEEDYSIDASSEPLNDVDIMNHMITLANYLLDNGVIEDFKEVKLSYTAKGVVMGTIDKDDSYEYNLYDNGIKTDDAGNECVELVLEAEPLDEDGNSLGQTEASLKGFYMVNLETSEVIDEHKTHW
;
A
#
# COMPACT_ATOMS: atom_id res chain seq x y z
N MET A 1 -4.81 54.37 7.48
CA MET A 1 -6.04 53.52 7.48
C MET A 1 -5.65 52.14 8.02
N ASN A 2 -6.44 51.55 8.93
CA ASN A 2 -6.12 50.23 9.50
C ASN A 2 -6.70 49.12 8.62
N TYR A 3 -5.86 48.50 7.79
CA TYR A 3 -6.28 47.42 6.88
C TYR A 3 -6.45 46.06 7.57
N TYR A 4 -6.17 45.96 8.88
CA TYR A 4 -6.44 44.76 9.68
C TYR A 4 -7.82 44.75 10.34
N ASP A 5 -8.51 45.89 10.33
CA ASP A 5 -9.89 45.98 10.80
C ASP A 5 -10.85 45.54 9.69
N LYS A 6 -11.44 44.36 9.87
CA LYS A 6 -12.40 43.76 8.92
C LYS A 6 -13.62 44.65 8.66
N ASN A 7 -14.00 45.50 9.60
CA ASN A 7 -15.16 46.37 9.45
C ASN A 7 -14.80 47.67 8.72
N ALA A 8 -13.53 48.05 8.71
CA ALA A 8 -13.05 49.30 8.13
C ALA A 8 -12.35 49.12 6.78
N PHE A 9 -11.95 47.89 6.41
CA PHE A 9 -11.18 47.63 5.21
C PHE A 9 -11.70 46.39 4.45
N ASN A 10 -12.05 46.60 3.18
CA ASN A 10 -12.40 45.51 2.28
C ASN A 10 -11.12 44.96 1.63
N ILE A 11 -10.81 43.68 1.84
CA ILE A 11 -9.67 43.02 1.21
C ILE A 11 -9.75 43.05 -0.33
N GLU A 12 -10.98 43.08 -0.88
CA GLU A 12 -11.23 43.13 -2.33
C GLU A 12 -11.00 44.53 -2.92
N SER A 13 -10.80 45.56 -2.10
CA SER A 13 -10.47 46.91 -2.58
C SER A 13 -8.97 47.11 -2.82
N ILE A 14 -8.11 46.14 -2.49
CA ILE A 14 -6.70 46.18 -2.89
C ILE A 14 -6.63 45.91 -4.40
N GLU A 15 -5.84 46.72 -5.13
CA GLU A 15 -5.69 46.63 -6.58
C GLU A 15 -5.52 45.18 -7.06
N GLU A 16 -6.27 44.81 -8.12
CA GLU A 16 -6.16 43.48 -8.76
C GLU A 16 -4.73 43.17 -9.21
N ASP A 17 -3.90 44.20 -9.39
CA ASP A 17 -2.53 44.08 -9.82
C ASP A 17 -1.50 43.73 -8.75
N SER A 18 -1.87 43.73 -7.47
CA SER A 18 -0.99 43.32 -6.37
C SER A 18 -0.44 41.90 -6.60
N ASP A 19 0.89 41.81 -6.74
CA ASP A 19 1.60 40.54 -6.86
C ASP A 19 1.36 39.64 -5.64
N GLY A 20 1.28 40.22 -4.44
CA GLY A 20 0.96 39.53 -3.20
C GLY A 20 -0.39 38.81 -3.26
N ILE A 21 -1.43 39.52 -3.68
CA ILE A 21 -2.77 38.93 -3.84
C ILE A 21 -2.80 37.90 -4.96
N LYS A 22 -2.15 38.16 -6.09
CA LYS A 22 -2.02 37.20 -7.20
C LYS A 22 -1.42 35.87 -6.71
N TRP A 23 -0.36 35.91 -5.91
CA TRP A 23 0.25 34.70 -5.33
C TRP A 23 -0.63 34.01 -4.28
N ALA A 24 -1.35 34.77 -3.45
CA ALA A 24 -2.27 34.20 -2.47
C ALA A 24 -3.45 33.47 -3.16
N LYS A 25 -4.05 34.09 -4.19
CA LYS A 25 -5.09 33.48 -5.03
C LYS A 25 -4.57 32.21 -5.71
N ARG A 26 -3.34 32.22 -6.23
CA ARG A 26 -2.71 31.03 -6.83
C ARG A 26 -2.56 29.89 -5.82
N LEU A 27 -2.15 30.16 -4.58
CA LEU A 27 -2.05 29.11 -3.54
C LEU A 27 -3.42 28.45 -3.28
N LEU A 28 -4.47 29.25 -3.14
CA LEU A 28 -5.84 28.76 -2.93
C LEU A 28 -6.38 27.98 -4.13
N LEU A 29 -6.07 28.44 -5.35
CA LEU A 29 -6.45 27.72 -6.56
C LEU A 29 -5.72 26.39 -6.67
N SER A 30 -4.41 26.37 -6.37
CA SER A 30 -3.62 25.13 -6.34
C SER A 30 -4.15 24.12 -5.33
N ASP A 31 -4.70 24.58 -4.20
CA ASP A 31 -5.37 23.72 -3.22
C ASP A 31 -6.57 22.97 -3.82
N GLY A 32 -7.47 23.70 -4.47
CA GLY A 32 -8.64 23.11 -5.15
C GLY A 32 -8.24 22.17 -6.30
N ILE A 33 -7.25 22.56 -7.11
CA ILE A 33 -6.74 21.72 -8.19
C ILE A 33 -6.13 20.43 -7.61
N ALA A 34 -5.25 20.54 -6.62
CA ALA A 34 -4.61 19.38 -6.01
C ALA A 34 -5.63 18.41 -5.41
N LEU A 35 -6.67 18.93 -4.75
CA LEU A 35 -7.75 18.11 -4.20
C LEU A 35 -8.51 17.34 -5.29
N LEU A 36 -8.83 18.00 -6.42
CA LEU A 36 -9.51 17.33 -7.54
C LEU A 36 -8.66 16.20 -8.14
N TYR A 37 -7.36 16.44 -8.34
CA TYR A 37 -6.45 15.41 -8.82
C TYR A 37 -6.33 14.23 -7.86
N VAL A 38 -6.30 14.49 -6.55
CA VAL A 38 -6.23 13.45 -5.53
C VAL A 38 -7.52 12.64 -5.46
N ILE A 39 -8.69 13.28 -5.58
CA ILE A 39 -9.97 12.58 -5.66
C ILE A 39 -10.03 11.70 -6.91
N ALA A 40 -9.61 12.23 -8.07
CA ALA A 40 -9.55 11.45 -9.31
C ALA A 40 -8.58 10.26 -9.19
N TYR A 41 -7.41 10.48 -8.58
CA TYR A 41 -6.44 9.43 -8.29
C TYR A 41 -7.03 8.33 -7.40
N ILE A 42 -7.66 8.70 -6.27
CA ILE A 42 -8.31 7.74 -5.37
C ILE A 42 -9.38 6.95 -6.11
N PHE A 43 -10.21 7.63 -6.91
CA PHE A 43 -11.25 6.99 -7.71
C PHE A 43 -10.67 5.96 -8.69
N VAL A 44 -9.60 6.30 -9.41
CA VAL A 44 -8.94 5.38 -10.34
C VAL A 44 -8.34 4.19 -9.60
N CYS A 45 -7.67 4.42 -8.47
CA CYS A 45 -7.10 3.34 -7.66
C CYS A 45 -8.18 2.38 -7.14
N ILE A 46 -9.28 2.91 -6.58
CA ILE A 46 -10.39 2.08 -6.10
C ILE A 46 -11.04 1.34 -7.26
N TYR A 47 -11.27 2.00 -8.39
CA TYR A 47 -11.84 1.37 -9.58
C TYR A 47 -10.98 0.20 -10.06
N TYR A 48 -9.67 0.41 -10.18
CA TYR A 48 -8.73 -0.61 -10.64
C TYR A 48 -8.68 -1.80 -9.68
N VAL A 49 -8.60 -1.53 -8.37
CA VAL A 49 -8.63 -2.58 -7.34
C VAL A 49 -9.95 -3.35 -7.42
N LYS A 50 -11.10 -2.68 -7.51
CA LYS A 50 -12.41 -3.36 -7.60
C LYS A 50 -12.57 -4.21 -8.87
N GLN A 51 -12.00 -3.77 -9.99
CA GLN A 51 -12.08 -4.52 -11.24
C GLN A 51 -11.17 -5.76 -11.22
N LYS A 52 -10.06 -5.73 -10.48
CA LYS A 52 -8.99 -6.72 -10.56
C LYS A 52 -8.86 -7.63 -9.34
N LEU A 53 -9.44 -7.26 -8.20
CA LEU A 53 -9.37 -7.98 -6.91
C LEU A 53 -10.77 -8.40 -6.41
N ILE A 54 -11.60 -8.95 -7.30
CA ILE A 54 -13.00 -9.34 -7.03
C ILE A 54 -13.12 -10.37 -5.88
N LEU A 55 -12.05 -11.11 -5.56
CA LEU A 55 -12.05 -12.22 -4.60
C LEU A 55 -11.70 -11.86 -3.14
N ALA A 56 -11.29 -10.62 -2.83
CA ALA A 56 -10.82 -10.25 -1.48
C ALA A 56 -11.80 -9.35 -0.70
N LEU A 57 -13.05 -9.81 -0.53
CA LEU A 57 -14.13 -9.05 0.14
C LEU A 57 -13.80 -8.61 1.57
N ASP A 58 -13.06 -9.42 2.34
CA ASP A 58 -12.74 -9.10 3.74
C ASP A 58 -11.61 -8.06 3.91
N LEU A 59 -10.72 -7.91 2.91
CA LEU A 59 -9.66 -6.88 2.94
C LEU A 59 -10.09 -5.53 2.34
N GLU A 60 -11.27 -5.43 1.73
CA GLU A 60 -11.72 -4.25 0.99
C GLU A 60 -11.67 -2.96 1.85
N ARG A 61 -12.05 -3.05 3.12
CA ARG A 61 -12.03 -1.90 4.04
C ARG A 61 -10.62 -1.39 4.32
N HIS A 62 -9.66 -2.31 4.50
CA HIS A 62 -8.27 -1.97 4.77
C HIS A 62 -7.60 -1.36 3.52
N ILE A 63 -7.85 -1.93 2.34
CA ILE A 63 -7.33 -1.43 1.08
C ILE A 63 -7.88 -0.03 0.77
N ASN A 64 -9.19 0.19 0.91
CA ASN A 64 -9.78 1.51 0.71
C ASN A 64 -9.18 2.56 1.67
N PHE A 65 -8.98 2.20 2.94
CA PHE A 65 -8.35 3.10 3.92
C PHE A 65 -6.93 3.48 3.51
N LEU A 66 -6.14 2.51 3.04
CA LEU A 66 -4.76 2.73 2.61
C LEU A 66 -4.66 3.55 1.31
N ILE A 67 -5.56 3.34 0.34
CA ILE A 67 -5.65 4.16 -0.88
C ILE A 67 -6.00 5.62 -0.53
N ILE A 68 -6.98 5.83 0.36
CA ILE A 68 -7.34 7.17 0.85
C ILE A 68 -6.14 7.79 1.57
N GLY A 69 -5.45 7.03 2.42
CA GLY A 69 -4.21 7.44 3.08
C GLY A 69 -3.13 7.86 2.10
N SER A 70 -2.93 7.09 1.03
CA SER A 70 -1.98 7.41 -0.04
C SER A 70 -2.31 8.74 -0.71
N GLY A 71 -3.58 8.96 -1.08
CA GLY A 71 -4.03 10.21 -1.67
C GLY A 71 -3.85 11.40 -0.73
N PHE A 72 -4.11 11.22 0.57
CA PHE A 72 -3.90 12.25 1.58
C PHE A 72 -2.42 12.66 1.70
N PHE A 73 -1.49 11.71 1.76
CA PHE A 73 -0.05 12.03 1.80
C PHE A 73 0.43 12.69 0.51
N LEU A 74 -0.07 12.25 -0.65
CA LEU A 74 0.24 12.88 -1.93
C LEU A 74 -0.22 14.35 -1.95
N TYR A 75 -1.44 14.61 -1.49
CA TYR A 75 -1.98 15.96 -1.34
C TYR A 75 -1.07 16.84 -0.46
N LEU A 76 -0.65 16.33 0.71
CA LEU A 76 0.25 17.08 1.59
C LEU A 76 1.61 17.38 0.93
N ALA A 77 2.18 16.42 0.21
CA ALA A 77 3.44 16.60 -0.52
C ALA A 77 3.31 17.70 -1.58
N VAL A 78 2.25 17.66 -2.39
CA VAL A 78 1.96 18.66 -3.43
C VAL A 78 1.77 20.04 -2.81
N MET A 79 0.98 20.15 -1.73
CA MET A 79 0.74 21.43 -1.08
C MET A 79 1.98 22.02 -0.43
N LEU A 80 2.84 21.19 0.19
CA LEU A 80 4.14 21.65 0.68
C LEU A 80 5.06 22.11 -0.46
N PHE A 81 5.07 21.40 -1.58
CA PHE A 81 5.85 21.78 -2.76
C PHE A 81 5.37 23.12 -3.33
N VAL A 82 4.07 23.29 -3.55
CA VAL A 82 3.46 24.55 -4.01
C VAL A 82 3.79 25.68 -3.05
N ALA A 83 3.61 25.47 -1.74
CA ALA A 83 3.95 26.46 -0.72
C ALA A 83 5.44 26.84 -0.76
N ALA A 84 6.35 25.88 -0.98
CA ALA A 84 7.78 26.13 -1.11
C ALA A 84 8.12 26.97 -2.36
N VAL A 85 7.50 26.64 -3.50
CA VAL A 85 7.66 27.38 -4.76
C VAL A 85 7.15 28.81 -4.61
N ILE A 86 5.95 28.98 -4.07
CA ILE A 86 5.35 30.30 -3.85
C ILE A 86 6.22 31.09 -2.88
N ARG A 87 6.68 30.51 -1.76
CA ARG A 87 7.57 31.19 -0.82
C ARG A 87 8.87 31.66 -1.46
N LYS A 88 9.46 30.88 -2.38
CA LYS A 88 10.66 31.27 -3.13
C LYS A 88 10.38 32.42 -4.11
N LYS A 89 9.18 32.50 -4.67
CA LYS A 89 8.76 33.58 -5.56
C LYS A 89 8.43 34.84 -4.76
N THR A 90 7.64 34.72 -3.69
CA THR A 90 7.27 35.82 -2.80
C THR A 90 8.44 36.33 -1.97
N SER A 91 9.55 35.59 -1.79
CA SER A 91 10.72 36.17 -1.12
C SER A 91 11.29 37.40 -1.83
N LYS A 92 11.09 37.50 -3.15
CA LYS A 92 11.63 38.54 -4.02
C LYS A 92 10.74 39.79 -4.15
N ILE A 93 9.48 39.71 -3.71
CA ILE A 93 8.54 40.84 -3.79
C ILE A 93 8.73 41.78 -2.61
N ASP A 94 8.20 43.00 -2.75
CA ASP A 94 8.26 44.04 -1.72
C ASP A 94 7.59 43.60 -0.40
N ILE A 95 7.98 44.24 0.70
CA ILE A 95 7.43 43.96 2.03
C ILE A 95 5.92 44.24 2.08
N GLN A 96 5.41 45.30 1.42
CA GLN A 96 3.98 45.58 1.32
C GLN A 96 3.21 44.44 0.63
N GLU A 97 3.75 43.93 -0.47
CA GLU A 97 3.14 42.82 -1.20
C GLU A 97 3.12 41.52 -0.37
N LYS A 98 4.14 41.28 0.46
CA LYS A 98 4.13 40.16 1.42
C LYS A 98 3.04 40.32 2.48
N ILE A 99 2.80 41.53 2.97
CA ILE A 99 1.71 41.81 3.92
C ILE A 99 0.36 41.57 3.27
N TYR A 100 0.15 42.02 2.04
CA TYR A 100 -1.09 41.76 1.30
C TYR A 100 -1.33 40.27 1.04
N TYR A 101 -0.27 39.52 0.72
CA TYR A 101 -0.34 38.06 0.60
C TYR A 101 -0.84 37.40 1.90
N ASP A 102 -0.22 37.72 3.05
CA ASP A 102 -0.59 37.11 4.34
C ASP A 102 -1.98 37.58 4.82
N LEU A 103 -2.32 38.85 4.58
CA LEU A 103 -3.61 39.44 4.92
C LEU A 103 -4.76 38.78 4.15
N TYR A 104 -4.57 38.57 2.85
CA TYR A 104 -5.58 37.90 2.01
C TYR A 104 -5.84 36.47 2.50
N LEU A 105 -4.78 35.70 2.78
CA LEU A 105 -4.92 34.35 3.34
C LEU A 105 -5.56 34.35 4.74
N TYR A 106 -5.27 35.34 5.56
CA TYR A 106 -5.88 35.47 6.88
C TYR A 106 -7.40 35.68 6.80
N HIS A 107 -7.84 36.52 5.86
CA HIS A 107 -9.26 36.78 5.64
C HIS A 107 -10.02 35.54 5.17
N ILE A 108 -9.47 34.81 4.19
CA ILE A 108 -10.13 33.66 3.57
C ILE A 108 -10.08 32.40 4.47
N ILE A 109 -8.88 32.04 4.97
CA ILE A 109 -8.65 30.77 5.70
C ILE A 109 -8.33 31.02 7.16
N GLY A 110 -7.51 32.02 7.49
CA GLY A 110 -6.99 32.24 8.84
C GLY A 110 -8.07 32.44 9.91
N THR A 111 -9.24 32.96 9.53
CA THR A 111 -10.36 33.11 10.47
C THR A 111 -11.09 31.80 10.79
N LYS A 112 -11.05 30.83 9.87
CA LYS A 112 -11.64 29.49 10.06
C LYS A 112 -10.70 28.58 10.86
N LEU A 113 -9.39 28.64 10.57
CA LEU A 113 -8.37 27.80 11.21
C LEU A 113 -7.57 28.59 12.26
N LYS A 114 -8.00 28.52 13.53
CA LYS A 114 -7.43 29.31 14.64
C LYS A 114 -5.90 29.26 14.74
N GLY A 115 -5.28 28.09 14.51
CA GLY A 115 -3.82 27.93 14.54
C GLY A 115 -3.12 28.64 13.38
N TYR A 116 -3.61 28.44 12.17
CA TYR A 116 -3.07 29.03 10.95
C TYR A 116 -3.22 30.55 10.93
N GLY A 117 -4.36 31.07 11.38
CA GLY A 117 -4.60 32.51 11.52
C GLY A 117 -3.58 33.21 12.43
N ASN A 118 -3.15 32.57 13.53
CA ASN A 118 -2.12 33.13 14.39
C ASN A 118 -0.73 33.17 13.74
N ILE A 119 -0.40 32.17 12.93
CA ILE A 119 0.87 32.14 12.19
C ILE A 119 0.91 33.31 11.20
N LEU A 120 -0.19 33.52 10.45
CA LEU A 120 -0.31 34.64 9.52
C LEU A 120 -0.29 36.00 10.23
N ALA A 121 -1.05 36.15 11.32
CA ALA A 121 -1.06 37.39 12.11
C ALA A 121 0.32 37.74 12.67
N LEU A 122 1.07 36.73 13.14
CA LEU A 122 2.45 36.92 13.60
C LEU A 122 3.41 37.23 12.45
N ALA A 123 3.21 36.64 11.27
CA ALA A 123 4.00 36.95 10.08
C ALA A 123 3.79 38.40 9.63
N MET A 124 2.54 38.87 9.56
CA MET A 124 2.19 40.26 9.27
C MET A 124 2.82 41.21 10.30
N ALA A 125 2.69 40.93 11.60
CA ALA A 125 3.30 41.76 12.64
C ALA A 125 4.83 41.88 12.51
N ARG A 126 5.52 40.82 12.07
CA ARG A 126 6.96 40.89 11.78
C ARG A 126 7.26 41.78 10.58
N LEU A 127 6.48 41.67 9.51
CA LEU A 127 6.68 42.49 8.31
C LEU A 127 6.45 43.98 8.60
N GLU A 128 5.43 44.32 9.40
CA GLU A 128 5.20 45.69 9.89
C GLU A 128 6.34 46.19 10.78
N ALA A 129 6.85 45.33 11.67
CA ALA A 129 7.99 45.70 12.50
C ALA A 129 9.26 45.97 11.68
N VAL A 130 9.50 45.20 10.60
CA VAL A 130 10.61 45.44 9.68
C VAL A 130 10.45 46.76 8.92
N LYS A 131 9.22 47.20 8.64
CA LYS A 131 8.95 48.54 8.10
C LYS A 131 9.13 49.66 9.11
N GLY A 132 9.11 49.34 10.39
CA GLY A 132 9.12 50.32 11.48
C GLY A 132 7.73 50.87 11.83
N ASP A 133 6.64 50.33 11.29
CA ASP A 133 5.29 50.77 11.63
C ASP A 133 4.79 50.07 12.90
N LYS A 134 5.01 50.72 14.04
CA LYS A 134 4.56 50.21 15.35
C LYS A 134 3.05 50.11 15.46
N GLN A 135 2.29 51.04 14.89
CA GLN A 135 0.84 51.04 15.03
C GLN A 135 0.23 49.89 14.24
N MET A 136 0.69 49.66 13.01
CA MET A 136 0.26 48.52 12.20
C MET A 136 0.73 47.19 12.78
N CYS A 137 1.93 47.14 13.37
CA CYS A 137 2.37 45.97 14.13
C CYS A 137 1.42 45.65 15.29
N LYS A 138 0.99 46.64 16.08
CA LYS A 138 -0.01 46.44 17.16
C LYS A 138 -1.34 45.94 16.62
N ASN A 139 -1.81 46.50 15.51
CA ASN A 139 -3.05 46.09 14.88
C ASN A 139 -2.97 44.62 14.41
N ALA A 140 -1.86 44.20 13.79
CA ALA A 140 -1.63 42.81 13.40
C ALA A 140 -1.52 41.87 14.62
N LEU A 141 -0.82 42.27 15.68
CA LEU A 141 -0.73 41.49 16.93
C LEU A 141 -2.08 41.34 17.64
N ALA A 142 -3.01 42.28 17.45
CA ALA A 142 -4.36 42.19 18.01
C ALA A 142 -5.15 41.01 17.42
N LEU A 143 -4.85 40.61 16.17
CA LEU A 143 -5.44 39.45 15.49
C LEU A 143 -4.99 38.10 16.09
N CYS A 144 -3.87 38.06 16.83
CA CYS A 144 -3.37 36.85 17.48
C CYS A 144 -4.23 36.44 18.69
N LYS A 145 -4.73 35.21 18.69
CA LYS A 145 -5.53 34.62 19.78
C LYS A 145 -4.68 33.92 20.85
N PHE A 146 -3.57 33.25 20.49
CA PHE A 146 -2.67 32.56 21.44
C PHE A 146 -1.41 33.38 21.71
N ARG A 147 -1.48 34.29 22.68
CA ARG A 147 -0.50 35.36 22.90
C ARG A 147 0.67 34.98 23.82
N ARG A 148 0.42 34.20 24.87
CA ARG A 148 1.37 34.08 26.01
C ARG A 148 2.53 33.11 25.81
N GLU A 149 2.43 32.17 24.87
CA GLU A 149 3.39 31.08 24.72
C GLU A 149 4.39 31.28 23.57
N ILE A 150 4.25 32.35 22.79
CA ILE A 150 5.05 32.59 21.60
C ILE A 150 6.12 33.65 21.90
N GLN A 151 7.39 33.24 21.95
CA GLN A 151 8.53 34.14 22.20
C GLN A 151 8.55 35.35 21.25
N ASP A 152 8.32 35.12 19.95
CA ASP A 152 8.30 36.18 18.95
C ASP A 152 7.15 37.18 19.18
N TYR A 153 6.00 36.75 19.73
CA TYR A 153 4.89 37.65 20.07
C TYR A 153 5.31 38.64 21.17
N ASN A 154 5.97 38.14 22.23
CA ASN A 154 6.41 38.97 23.34
C ASN A 154 7.49 39.96 22.91
N ILE A 155 8.42 39.56 22.03
CA ILE A 155 9.46 40.45 21.48
C ILE A 155 8.80 41.58 20.67
N LEU A 156 7.91 41.24 19.74
CA LEU A 156 7.22 42.22 18.89
C LEU A 156 6.35 43.17 19.71
N LYS A 157 5.65 42.66 20.72
CA LYS A 157 4.83 43.48 21.62
C LYS A 157 5.69 44.45 22.43
N ASN A 158 6.76 43.97 23.05
CA ASN A 158 7.66 44.81 23.83
C ASN A 158 8.31 45.90 22.98
N TRP A 159 8.66 45.58 21.73
CA TRP A 159 9.17 46.57 20.78
C TRP A 159 8.11 47.60 20.39
N ALA A 160 6.88 47.17 20.10
CA ALA A 160 5.80 48.07 19.69
C ALA A 160 5.34 49.01 20.82
N ASP A 161 5.44 48.58 22.08
CA ASP A 161 5.13 49.38 23.27
C ASP A 161 6.34 50.19 23.80
N GLY A 162 7.55 49.91 23.28
CA GLY A 162 8.80 50.52 23.70
C GLY A 162 9.18 51.83 22.97
N PRO A 163 10.37 52.39 23.26
CA PRO A 163 10.88 53.62 22.65
C PRO A 163 11.13 53.46 21.15
N ASP A 164 11.21 54.56 20.40
CA ASP A 164 11.41 54.58 18.93
C ASP A 164 12.82 54.16 18.52
N CYS A 165 13.08 52.86 18.64
CA CYS A 165 14.25 52.20 18.11
C CYS A 165 13.86 51.19 17.01
N PRO A 166 14.72 50.96 16.00
CA PRO A 166 14.50 49.90 15.03
C PRO A 166 14.50 48.54 15.73
N ILE A 167 13.66 47.61 15.25
CA ILE A 167 13.61 46.27 15.83
C ILE A 167 14.90 45.50 15.54
N ASP A 168 15.44 44.85 16.56
CA ASP A 168 16.53 43.89 16.35
C ASP A 168 15.96 42.58 15.78
N VAL A 169 16.01 42.47 14.44
CA VAL A 169 15.53 41.31 13.69
C VAL A 169 16.29 40.02 14.06
N SER A 170 17.49 40.12 14.65
CA SER A 170 18.25 38.95 15.08
C SER A 170 17.62 38.20 16.26
N LEU A 171 16.83 38.92 17.08
CA LEU A 171 16.09 38.35 18.21
C LEU A 171 14.87 37.55 17.75
N LEU A 172 14.37 37.80 16.53
CA LEU A 172 13.25 37.06 15.96
C LEU A 172 13.72 35.71 15.45
N LYS A 173 12.95 34.66 15.76
CA LYS A 173 13.27 33.31 15.29
C LYS A 173 13.22 33.27 13.76
N LYS A 174 14.39 33.07 13.14
CA LYS A 174 14.48 32.80 11.70
C LYS A 174 13.75 31.49 11.41
N VAL A 175 12.66 31.57 10.64
CA VAL A 175 11.95 30.39 10.13
C VAL A 175 12.78 29.80 8.99
N THR A 176 13.79 28.99 9.32
CA THR A 176 14.59 28.28 8.33
C THR A 176 13.77 27.12 7.76
N ALA A 177 13.48 27.17 6.46
CA ALA A 177 12.69 26.16 5.75
C ALA A 177 13.53 24.92 5.35
N LYS A 178 14.66 24.66 6.03
CA LYS A 178 15.61 23.61 5.62
C LYS A 178 15.00 22.21 5.65
N TRP A 179 13.93 22.01 6.42
CA TRP A 179 13.22 20.73 6.58
C TRP A 179 12.18 20.46 5.47
N VAL A 180 11.71 21.49 4.78
CA VAL A 180 10.62 21.37 3.78
C VAL A 180 10.90 20.36 2.66
N PRO A 181 12.09 20.34 1.99
CA PRO A 181 12.34 19.35 0.95
C PRO A 181 12.35 17.91 1.49
N TYR A 182 12.87 17.69 2.70
CA TYR A 182 12.89 16.37 3.33
C TYR A 182 11.47 15.88 3.62
N THR A 183 10.60 16.75 4.16
CA THR A 183 9.21 16.39 4.46
C THR A 183 8.37 16.14 3.20
N ILE A 184 8.67 16.80 2.08
CA ILE A 184 8.04 16.48 0.79
C ILE A 184 8.40 15.04 0.39
N ILE A 185 9.69 14.69 0.46
CA ILE A 185 10.17 13.33 0.13
C ILE A 185 9.51 12.30 1.05
N GLU A 186 9.44 12.56 2.35
CA GLU A 186 8.77 11.68 3.33
C GLU A 186 7.30 11.43 2.97
N PHE A 187 6.54 12.48 2.63
CA PHE A 187 5.13 12.31 2.24
C PHE A 187 4.96 11.57 0.91
N VAL A 188 5.86 11.78 -0.05
CA VAL A 188 5.85 10.98 -1.29
C VAL A 188 6.13 9.51 -0.99
N LEU A 189 7.13 9.22 -0.14
CA LEU A 189 7.45 7.86 0.28
C LEU A 189 6.29 7.19 1.00
N PHE A 190 5.60 7.90 1.91
CA PHE A 190 4.41 7.36 2.59
C PHE A 190 3.24 7.13 1.63
N SER A 191 3.01 8.04 0.68
CA SER A 191 2.00 7.85 -0.35
C SER A 191 2.26 6.58 -1.16
N MET A 192 3.50 6.38 -1.62
CA MET A 192 3.88 5.17 -2.36
C MET A 192 3.73 3.91 -1.51
N THR A 193 4.17 3.94 -0.26
CA THR A 193 4.09 2.82 0.68
C THR A 193 2.64 2.40 0.94
N CYS A 194 1.76 3.37 1.24
CA CYS A 194 0.33 3.08 1.47
C CYS A 194 -0.34 2.46 0.25
N LEU A 195 0.05 2.87 -0.96
CA LEU A 195 -0.47 2.26 -2.18
C LEU A 195 0.11 0.85 -2.40
N TYR A 196 1.44 0.72 -2.32
CA TYR A 196 2.16 -0.51 -2.65
C TYR A 196 1.85 -1.65 -1.69
N ILE A 197 1.73 -1.39 -0.39
CA ILE A 197 1.45 -2.41 0.62
C ILE A 197 0.09 -3.12 0.42
N CYS A 198 -0.78 -2.56 -0.42
CA CYS A 198 -2.08 -3.15 -0.77
C CYS A 198 -1.96 -4.23 -1.85
N PHE A 199 -0.83 -4.36 -2.51
CA PHE A 199 -0.65 -5.21 -3.67
C PHE A 199 0.25 -6.39 -3.36
N ASP A 200 -0.20 -7.57 -3.77
CA ASP A 200 0.61 -8.77 -3.74
C ASP A 200 1.72 -8.69 -4.81
N ARG A 201 2.93 -9.11 -4.44
CA ARG A 201 4.12 -9.02 -5.31
C ARG A 201 3.99 -9.92 -6.53
N ASP A 202 3.45 -11.12 -6.37
CA ASP A 202 3.32 -12.10 -7.43
C ASP A 202 2.24 -11.65 -8.41
N MET A 203 1.16 -11.07 -7.89
CA MET A 203 0.15 -10.40 -8.70
C MET A 203 0.75 -9.29 -9.56
N LEU A 204 1.58 -8.41 -9.00
CA LEU A 204 2.22 -7.33 -9.76
C LEU A 204 3.21 -7.85 -10.81
N THR A 205 3.91 -8.94 -10.51
CA THR A 205 4.83 -9.60 -11.44
C THR A 205 4.05 -10.22 -12.61
N ALA A 206 2.92 -10.88 -12.34
CA ALA A 206 2.02 -11.44 -13.35
C ALA A 206 1.44 -10.36 -14.28
N TYR A 207 1.27 -9.13 -13.80
CA TYR A 207 0.90 -7.97 -14.63
C TYR A 207 2.07 -7.34 -15.41
N GLY A 208 3.25 -7.95 -15.40
CA GLY A 208 4.42 -7.53 -16.17
C GLY A 208 5.26 -6.44 -15.53
N ILE A 209 5.09 -6.19 -14.22
CA ILE A 209 6.00 -5.28 -13.49
C ILE A 209 7.33 -5.98 -13.26
N SER A 210 8.44 -5.33 -13.61
CA SER A 210 9.76 -5.94 -13.46
C SER A 210 10.14 -6.17 -12.00
N SER A 211 10.78 -7.30 -11.71
CA SER A 211 11.26 -7.66 -10.37
C SER A 211 12.23 -6.62 -9.80
N ILE A 212 13.02 -5.96 -10.65
CA ILE A 212 13.91 -4.86 -10.25
C ILE A 212 13.10 -3.67 -9.70
N LEU A 213 12.02 -3.29 -10.36
CA LEU A 213 11.16 -2.20 -9.91
C LEU A 213 10.45 -2.56 -8.60
N LEU A 214 9.96 -3.79 -8.47
CA LEU A 214 9.36 -4.30 -7.23
C LEU A 214 10.35 -4.28 -6.07
N ASN A 215 11.61 -4.68 -6.27
CA ASN A 215 12.63 -4.63 -5.23
C ASN A 215 12.96 -3.19 -4.79
N VAL A 216 12.93 -2.23 -5.72
CA VAL A 216 13.09 -0.81 -5.39
C VAL A 216 11.91 -0.32 -4.54
N LEU A 217 10.68 -0.73 -4.89
CA LEU A 217 9.47 -0.39 -4.14
C LEU A 217 9.46 -1.03 -2.74
N ASP A 218 9.87 -2.30 -2.61
CA ASP A 218 10.05 -2.99 -1.32
C ASP A 218 11.04 -2.22 -0.43
N THR A 219 12.16 -1.79 -1.00
CA THR A 219 13.18 -1.01 -0.26
C THR A 219 12.63 0.32 0.23
N PHE A 220 11.90 1.05 -0.61
CA PHE A 220 11.28 2.31 -0.20
C PHE A 220 10.19 2.13 0.85
N THR A 221 9.43 1.04 0.73
CA THR A 221 8.36 0.68 1.67
C THR A 221 8.97 0.31 3.03
N ALA A 222 10.04 -0.49 3.05
CA ALA A 222 10.79 -0.79 4.28
C ALA A 222 11.32 0.48 4.96
N LEU A 223 11.92 1.39 4.19
CA LEU A 223 12.43 2.66 4.69
C LEU A 223 11.30 3.53 5.29
N ALA A 224 10.18 3.66 4.57
CA ALA A 224 9.04 4.44 5.02
C ALA A 224 8.43 3.87 6.29
N VAL A 225 8.24 2.56 6.36
CA VAL A 225 7.73 1.86 7.56
C VAL A 225 8.66 2.09 8.75
N ALA A 226 9.98 2.00 8.55
CA ALA A 226 10.96 2.27 9.59
C ALA A 226 10.87 3.73 10.10
N VAL A 227 10.74 4.71 9.21
CA VAL A 227 10.56 6.12 9.58
C VAL A 227 9.27 6.32 10.38
N MET A 228 8.15 5.72 9.96
CA MET A 228 6.86 5.83 10.68
C MET A 228 6.95 5.26 12.10
N TYR A 229 7.41 4.01 12.24
CA TYR A 229 7.55 3.38 13.56
C TYR A 229 8.51 4.15 14.44
N THR A 230 9.61 4.67 13.88
CA THR A 230 10.55 5.52 14.61
C THR A 230 9.89 6.78 15.13
N ALA A 231 9.12 7.49 14.30
CA ALA A 231 8.43 8.69 14.71
C ALA A 231 7.44 8.40 15.86
N VAL A 232 6.63 7.36 15.73
CA VAL A 232 5.62 6.98 16.73
C VAL A 232 6.26 6.53 18.04
N LEU A 233 7.18 5.56 18.00
CA LEU A 233 7.81 5.01 19.19
C LEU A 233 8.70 6.03 19.89
N SER A 234 9.42 6.87 19.14
CA SER A 234 10.23 7.92 19.75
C SER A 234 9.37 8.99 20.43
N LEU A 235 8.20 9.35 19.89
CA LEU A 235 7.27 10.26 20.55
C LEU A 235 6.75 9.69 21.87
N ILE A 236 6.42 8.40 21.90
CA ILE A 236 5.93 7.71 23.10
C ILE A 236 7.02 7.62 24.17
N ILE A 237 8.19 7.08 23.81
CA ILE A 237 9.28 6.79 24.75
C ILE A 237 9.94 8.07 25.27
N THR A 238 10.03 9.10 24.43
CA THR A 238 10.81 10.30 24.76
C THR A 238 9.97 11.45 25.31
N ARG A 239 8.65 11.27 25.53
CA ARG A 239 7.70 12.33 25.93
C ARG A 239 8.23 13.27 27.02
N ASN A 240 8.84 12.71 28.08
CA ASN A 240 9.38 13.46 29.23
C ASN A 240 10.92 13.47 29.32
N ARG A 241 11.64 13.18 28.23
CA ARG A 241 13.11 13.09 28.22
C ARG A 241 13.78 14.36 27.71
N SER A 242 15.04 14.56 28.10
CA SER A 242 15.87 15.68 27.63
C SER A 242 16.17 15.58 26.13
N ARG A 243 16.43 16.70 25.46
CA ARG A 243 16.63 16.78 23.99
C ARG A 243 17.73 15.84 23.47
N LYS A 244 18.82 15.66 24.23
CA LYS A 244 19.91 14.74 23.88
C LYS A 244 19.47 13.27 23.96
N ALA A 245 18.74 12.91 25.03
CA ALA A 245 18.18 11.58 25.18
C ALA A 245 17.15 11.27 24.09
N LYS A 246 16.35 12.26 23.66
CA LYS A 246 15.42 12.09 22.53
C LYS A 246 16.16 11.66 21.27
N ALA A 247 17.22 12.39 20.89
CA ALA A 247 17.99 12.12 19.69
C ALA A 247 18.60 10.70 19.69
N ILE A 248 19.23 10.31 20.80
CA ILE A 248 19.85 8.98 20.92
C ILE A 248 18.80 7.87 20.81
N VAL A 249 17.67 7.99 21.54
CA VAL A 249 16.60 6.99 21.51
C VAL A 249 15.96 6.91 20.12
N THR A 250 15.69 8.03 19.46
CA THR A 250 15.18 8.05 18.08
C THR A 250 16.13 7.33 17.13
N THR A 251 17.44 7.57 17.22
CA THR A 251 18.42 6.89 16.35
C THR A 251 18.47 5.37 16.59
N ILE A 252 18.43 4.93 17.86
CA ILE A 252 18.42 3.49 18.18
C ILE A 252 17.16 2.82 17.62
N ILE A 253 15.99 3.43 17.84
CA ILE A 253 14.72 2.92 17.30
C ILE A 253 14.74 2.89 15.77
N PHE A 254 15.31 3.92 15.13
CA PHE A 254 15.47 3.93 13.68
C PHE A 254 16.28 2.76 13.15
N VAL A 255 17.42 2.48 13.77
CA VAL A 255 18.25 1.33 13.36
C VAL A 255 17.49 0.02 13.56
N ILE A 256 16.82 -0.15 14.70
CA ILE A 256 16.04 -1.37 14.99
C ILE A 256 14.91 -1.56 13.99
N THR A 257 14.09 -0.53 13.80
CA THR A 257 12.94 -0.58 12.88
C THR A 257 13.37 -0.74 11.43
N MET A 258 14.51 -0.16 11.03
CA MET A 258 15.06 -0.37 9.69
C MET A 258 15.57 -1.79 9.49
N VAL A 259 16.30 -2.36 10.46
CA VAL A 259 16.74 -3.76 10.39
C VAL A 259 15.54 -4.71 10.34
N LEU A 260 14.51 -4.49 11.17
CA LEU A 260 13.30 -5.30 11.18
C LEU A 260 12.50 -5.17 9.89
N SER A 261 12.30 -3.95 9.39
CA SER A 261 11.57 -3.73 8.14
C SER A 261 12.33 -4.36 6.97
N SER A 262 13.64 -4.12 6.85
CA SER A 262 14.47 -4.77 5.86
C SER A 262 14.45 -6.29 5.98
N PHE A 263 14.45 -6.86 7.20
CA PHE A 263 14.37 -8.31 7.38
C PHE A 263 13.04 -8.87 6.89
N ILE A 264 11.92 -8.20 7.16
CA ILE A 264 10.59 -8.59 6.66
C ILE A 264 10.62 -8.62 5.13
N TYR A 265 11.00 -7.52 4.48
CA TYR A 265 11.02 -7.44 3.02
C TYR A 265 12.11 -8.33 2.37
N ILE A 266 13.27 -8.54 3.01
CA ILE A 266 14.31 -9.48 2.54
C ILE A 266 13.86 -10.93 2.72
N SER A 267 13.12 -11.26 3.79
CA SER A 267 12.59 -12.61 4.00
C SER A 267 11.49 -12.93 2.98
N SER A 268 10.60 -11.96 2.69
CA SER A 268 9.64 -12.04 1.59
C SER A 268 10.36 -12.15 0.23
N PHE A 269 11.45 -11.41 0.02
CA PHE A 269 12.30 -11.50 -1.17
C PHE A 269 12.98 -12.87 -1.30
N ARG A 270 13.53 -13.42 -0.22
CA ARG A 270 14.22 -14.72 -0.26
C ARG A 270 13.24 -15.86 -0.47
N ASN A 271 12.03 -15.76 0.10
CA ASN A 271 10.97 -16.72 -0.16
C ASN A 271 10.48 -16.60 -1.62
N ALA A 272 10.29 -15.38 -2.15
CA ALA A 272 9.92 -15.18 -3.55
C ALA A 272 11.01 -15.65 -4.54
N LEU A 273 12.29 -15.45 -4.22
CA LEU A 273 13.42 -15.97 -5.02
C LEU A 273 13.61 -17.47 -4.88
N LEU A 274 13.28 -18.07 -3.74
CA LEU A 274 13.30 -19.53 -3.58
C LEU A 274 12.15 -20.17 -4.37
N TYR A 275 11.00 -19.50 -4.47
CA TYR A 275 9.91 -19.90 -5.37
C TYR A 275 10.21 -19.63 -6.86
N SER A 276 10.93 -18.55 -7.20
CA SER A 276 11.32 -18.30 -8.60
C SER A 276 12.51 -19.16 -9.05
N ASN A 277 13.49 -19.42 -8.17
CA ASN A 277 14.63 -20.29 -8.48
C ASN A 277 14.28 -21.79 -8.44
N THR A 278 13.10 -22.17 -7.95
CA THR A 278 12.57 -23.53 -8.14
C THR A 278 11.80 -23.68 -9.46
N GLN A 279 11.54 -22.58 -10.18
CA GLN A 279 11.03 -22.61 -11.56
C GLN A 279 12.11 -22.41 -12.63
N ASP A 280 13.32 -21.98 -12.26
CA ASP A 280 14.46 -21.76 -13.17
C ASP A 280 15.67 -22.66 -12.84
N GLU A 281 15.49 -23.75 -12.09
CA GLU A 281 16.33 -24.92 -12.38
C GLU A 281 15.77 -25.50 -13.68
N ASP A 282 16.36 -25.04 -14.80
CA ASP A 282 16.55 -25.90 -15.96
C ASP A 282 16.87 -27.28 -15.38
N TYR A 283 15.90 -28.20 -15.44
CA TYR A 283 16.19 -29.60 -15.27
C TYR A 283 17.26 -29.84 -16.33
N ASP A 284 18.53 -29.88 -15.88
CA ASP A 284 19.62 -30.40 -16.65
C ASP A 284 19.12 -31.74 -17.15
N TYR A 285 18.75 -31.71 -18.42
CA TYR A 285 18.34 -32.82 -19.23
C TYR A 285 19.49 -33.83 -19.09
N TYR A 286 19.32 -34.77 -18.16
CA TYR A 286 20.16 -35.94 -18.05
C TYR A 286 19.85 -36.78 -19.30
N ASP A 287 20.54 -36.41 -20.38
CA ASP A 287 20.56 -37.06 -21.68
C ASP A 287 21.36 -38.37 -21.66
N ASP A 288 21.31 -39.09 -20.56
CA ASP A 288 22.00 -40.37 -20.40
C ASP A 288 21.02 -41.32 -19.71
N TYR A 289 20.19 -41.98 -20.51
CA TYR A 289 19.83 -43.41 -20.40
C TYR A 289 18.74 -43.79 -21.43
N TYR A 290 18.88 -43.37 -22.70
CA TYR A 290 18.32 -44.13 -23.80
C TYR A 290 19.36 -45.13 -24.29
N ASN A 291 19.42 -46.29 -23.64
CA ASN A 291 19.52 -47.57 -24.35
C ASN A 291 19.37 -48.76 -23.39
N ASP A 292 18.70 -49.76 -23.93
CA ASP A 292 18.62 -51.14 -23.46
C ASP A 292 17.67 -51.38 -22.28
N TYR A 293 16.41 -51.68 -22.59
CA TYR A 293 15.87 -53.04 -22.39
C TYR A 293 14.63 -53.25 -23.27
N ASP A 294 14.84 -54.04 -24.32
CA ASP A 294 13.84 -54.77 -25.08
C ASP A 294 13.21 -55.84 -24.16
N TYR A 295 11.89 -55.77 -23.92
CA TYR A 295 11.02 -56.93 -23.66
C TYR A 295 9.53 -56.54 -23.88
N SER A 296 9.06 -56.92 -25.06
CA SER A 296 7.72 -57.42 -25.42
C SER A 296 6.71 -57.69 -24.28
N ASP A 297 5.55 -57.03 -24.29
CA ASP A 297 4.23 -57.61 -24.62
C ASP A 297 3.08 -56.68 -24.14
N GLU A 298 2.30 -56.20 -25.13
CA GLU A 298 0.87 -55.86 -25.18
C GLU A 298 0.10 -55.48 -23.89
N GLU A 299 -0.21 -54.19 -23.72
CA GLU A 299 -1.59 -53.66 -23.70
C GLU A 299 -1.59 -52.12 -23.89
N ASP A 300 -2.44 -51.66 -24.80
CA ASP A 300 -2.43 -50.36 -25.48
C ASP A 300 -2.95 -49.21 -24.57
N TYR A 301 -2.04 -48.41 -24.01
CA TYR A 301 -2.37 -47.07 -23.51
C TYR A 301 -1.90 -46.05 -24.55
N SER A 302 -2.79 -45.70 -25.46
CA SER A 302 -2.59 -44.58 -26.38
C SER A 302 -2.65 -43.27 -25.58
N ILE A 303 -1.48 -42.76 -25.18
CA ILE A 303 -1.33 -41.35 -24.78
C ILE A 303 -1.45 -40.52 -26.06
N ASP A 304 -2.63 -39.96 -26.30
CA ASP A 304 -2.84 -38.94 -27.32
C ASP A 304 -2.17 -37.65 -26.84
N ALA A 305 -0.94 -37.42 -27.31
CA ALA A 305 -0.14 -36.26 -27.01
C ALA A 305 -0.57 -35.05 -27.87
N SER A 306 -1.78 -34.53 -27.67
CA SER A 306 -2.29 -33.36 -28.41
C SER A 306 -2.72 -32.15 -27.57
N SER A 307 -2.62 -32.21 -26.25
CA SER A 307 -2.86 -31.07 -25.34
C SER A 307 -1.63 -30.78 -24.49
N GLU A 308 -1.27 -29.50 -24.31
CA GLU A 308 -0.25 -29.09 -23.33
C GLU A 308 -0.64 -29.68 -21.95
N PRO A 309 0.29 -30.30 -21.19
CA PRO A 309 -0.05 -30.85 -19.89
C PRO A 309 -0.53 -29.72 -18.97
N LEU A 310 -1.71 -29.90 -18.36
CA LEU A 310 -2.24 -28.98 -17.37
C LEU A 310 -1.20 -28.77 -16.27
N ASN A 311 -1.03 -27.52 -15.82
CA ASN A 311 -0.19 -27.25 -14.67
C ASN A 311 -0.92 -27.69 -13.37
N ASP A 312 -0.15 -27.91 -12.31
CA ASP A 312 -0.68 -28.39 -11.02
C ASP A 312 -1.75 -27.47 -10.41
N VAL A 313 -1.72 -26.17 -10.71
CA VAL A 313 -2.71 -25.19 -10.22
C VAL A 313 -4.05 -25.37 -10.93
N ASP A 314 -4.03 -25.65 -12.23
CA ASP A 314 -5.24 -25.93 -13.01
C ASP A 314 -5.88 -27.23 -12.54
N ILE A 315 -5.07 -28.28 -12.32
CA ILE A 315 -5.53 -29.55 -11.74
C ILE A 315 -6.15 -29.33 -10.35
N MET A 316 -5.52 -28.51 -9.49
CA MET A 316 -6.06 -28.16 -8.17
C MET A 316 -7.43 -27.46 -8.27
N ASN A 317 -7.61 -26.53 -9.21
CA ASN A 317 -8.88 -25.85 -9.41
C ASN A 317 -9.99 -26.82 -9.84
N HIS A 318 -9.67 -27.81 -10.67
CA HIS A 318 -10.59 -28.88 -11.02
C HIS A 318 -10.87 -29.82 -9.84
N MET A 319 -9.89 -30.12 -8.99
CA MET A 319 -10.10 -30.87 -7.74
C MET A 319 -11.03 -30.13 -6.77
N ILE A 320 -10.92 -28.80 -6.65
CA ILE A 320 -11.85 -27.98 -5.85
C ILE A 320 -13.27 -28.06 -6.42
N THR A 321 -13.40 -27.99 -7.75
CA THR A 321 -14.69 -28.11 -8.44
C THR A 321 -15.33 -29.46 -8.14
N LEU A 322 -14.57 -30.54 -8.29
CA LEU A 322 -15.03 -31.89 -7.97
C LEU A 322 -15.36 -32.04 -6.48
N ALA A 323 -14.53 -31.54 -5.56
CA ALA A 323 -14.79 -31.63 -4.13
C ALA A 323 -16.12 -30.97 -3.72
N ASN A 324 -16.44 -29.81 -4.30
CA ASN A 324 -17.75 -29.17 -4.09
C ASN A 324 -18.90 -30.03 -4.63
N TYR A 325 -18.75 -30.62 -5.81
CA TYR A 325 -19.74 -31.56 -6.36
C TYR A 325 -19.94 -32.79 -5.45
N LEU A 326 -18.86 -33.36 -4.92
CA LEU A 326 -18.89 -34.51 -4.02
C LEU A 326 -19.60 -34.16 -2.70
N LEU A 327 -19.37 -32.96 -2.16
CA LEU A 327 -20.05 -32.45 -0.97
C LEU A 327 -21.55 -32.27 -1.22
N ASP A 328 -21.93 -31.62 -2.32
CA ASP A 328 -23.33 -31.36 -2.68
C ASP A 328 -24.14 -32.65 -2.92
N ASN A 329 -23.46 -33.72 -3.35
CA ASN A 329 -24.05 -35.04 -3.56
C ASN A 329 -23.89 -35.99 -2.35
N GLY A 330 -23.33 -35.53 -1.23
CA GLY A 330 -23.20 -36.31 0.00
C GLY A 330 -22.24 -37.49 -0.10
N VAL A 331 -21.23 -37.42 -0.97
CA VAL A 331 -20.15 -38.41 -1.08
C VAL A 331 -19.08 -38.18 -0.01
N ILE A 332 -18.85 -36.93 0.36
CA ILE A 332 -17.97 -36.49 1.47
C ILE A 332 -18.78 -35.64 2.47
N GLU A 333 -18.34 -35.56 3.72
CA GLU A 333 -19.10 -34.88 4.79
C GLU A 333 -18.68 -33.43 4.99
N ASP A 334 -17.40 -33.11 4.78
CA ASP A 334 -16.85 -31.76 4.91
C ASP A 334 -15.85 -31.45 3.79
N PHE A 335 -15.76 -30.17 3.43
CA PHE A 335 -14.73 -29.69 2.50
C PHE A 335 -14.34 -28.26 2.90
N LYS A 336 -13.07 -28.09 3.28
CA LYS A 336 -12.51 -26.78 3.68
C LYS A 336 -11.44 -26.27 2.73
N GLU A 337 -10.54 -27.16 2.31
CA GLU A 337 -9.41 -26.86 1.45
C GLU A 337 -8.91 -28.16 0.80
N VAL A 338 -8.26 -28.06 -0.36
CA VAL A 338 -7.50 -29.16 -0.96
C VAL A 338 -6.06 -29.09 -0.47
N LYS A 339 -5.56 -30.16 0.14
CA LYS A 339 -4.14 -30.26 0.51
C LYS A 339 -3.40 -30.99 -0.60
N LEU A 340 -2.65 -30.23 -1.41
CA LEU A 340 -1.85 -30.80 -2.49
C LEU A 340 -0.64 -31.57 -1.99
N SER A 341 -0.36 -32.66 -2.69
CA SER A 341 0.81 -33.51 -2.56
C SER A 341 1.05 -34.25 -3.87
N TYR A 342 2.06 -35.12 -3.91
CA TYR A 342 2.39 -35.92 -5.09
C TYR A 342 2.57 -37.38 -4.70
N THR A 343 2.12 -38.28 -5.55
CA THR A 343 2.41 -39.70 -5.39
C THR A 343 3.89 -40.00 -5.62
N ALA A 344 4.35 -41.19 -5.25
CA ALA A 344 5.73 -41.64 -5.54
C ALA A 344 6.07 -41.69 -7.05
N LYS A 345 5.04 -41.67 -7.92
CA LYS A 345 5.18 -41.61 -9.38
C LYS A 345 5.11 -40.18 -9.94
N GLY A 346 5.01 -39.16 -9.06
CA GLY A 346 4.93 -37.74 -9.46
C GLY A 346 3.53 -37.27 -9.88
N VAL A 347 2.48 -38.08 -9.66
CA VAL A 347 1.10 -37.71 -9.98
C VAL A 347 0.54 -36.75 -8.93
N VAL A 348 -0.12 -35.68 -9.35
CA VAL A 348 -0.76 -34.69 -8.47
C VAL A 348 -1.88 -35.36 -7.66
N MET A 349 -1.84 -35.16 -6.33
CA MET A 349 -2.82 -35.69 -5.38
C MET A 349 -3.37 -34.57 -4.49
N GLY A 350 -4.68 -34.54 -4.29
CA GLY A 350 -5.35 -33.58 -3.41
C GLY A 350 -6.18 -34.28 -2.34
N THR A 351 -5.83 -34.10 -1.06
CA THR A 351 -6.69 -34.54 0.05
C THR A 351 -7.83 -33.55 0.22
N ILE A 352 -9.08 -34.04 0.15
CA ILE A 352 -10.28 -33.20 0.13
C ILE A 352 -11.15 -33.32 1.39
N ASP A 353 -11.15 -34.47 2.06
CA ASP A 353 -11.88 -34.69 3.31
C ASP A 353 -11.16 -35.73 4.17
N LYS A 354 -11.44 -35.72 5.47
CA LYS A 354 -10.95 -36.70 6.43
C LYS A 354 -11.97 -36.93 7.53
N ASP A 355 -12.49 -38.16 7.61
CA ASP A 355 -13.39 -38.61 8.67
C ASP A 355 -12.63 -39.47 9.72
N ASP A 356 -13.36 -40.08 10.65
CA ASP A 356 -12.77 -40.93 11.71
C ASP A 356 -12.15 -42.24 11.19
N SER A 357 -12.44 -42.63 9.96
CA SER A 357 -12.07 -43.92 9.35
C SER A 357 -11.23 -43.79 8.08
N TYR A 358 -11.38 -42.69 7.33
CA TYR A 358 -10.83 -42.52 5.99
C TYR A 358 -10.29 -41.11 5.73
N GLU A 359 -9.25 -41.07 4.90
CA GLU A 359 -8.78 -39.88 4.20
C GLU A 359 -9.19 -39.97 2.73
N TYR A 360 -9.89 -38.96 2.22
CA TYR A 360 -10.39 -38.94 0.84
C TYR A 360 -9.43 -38.14 -0.05
N ASN A 361 -8.86 -38.82 -1.03
CA ASN A 361 -7.84 -38.29 -1.93
C ASN A 361 -8.31 -38.31 -3.39
N LEU A 362 -8.06 -37.21 -4.10
CA LEU A 362 -8.23 -37.10 -5.54
C LEU A 362 -6.88 -37.26 -6.23
N TYR A 363 -6.83 -38.10 -7.26
CA TYR A 363 -5.63 -38.31 -8.09
C TYR A 363 -5.91 -37.86 -9.52
N ASP A 364 -4.95 -37.14 -10.11
CA ASP A 364 -4.95 -36.86 -11.53
C ASP A 364 -4.77 -38.15 -12.35
N ASN A 365 -5.67 -38.38 -13.30
CA ASN A 365 -5.59 -39.50 -14.25
C ASN A 365 -5.53 -39.04 -15.71
N GLY A 366 -5.17 -37.77 -15.92
CA GLY A 366 -4.90 -37.19 -17.23
C GLY A 366 -6.13 -36.63 -17.94
N ILE A 367 -5.89 -36.14 -19.15
CA ILE A 367 -6.92 -35.54 -20.01
C ILE A 367 -7.62 -36.64 -20.81
N LYS A 368 -8.94 -36.59 -20.83
CA LYS A 368 -9.81 -37.47 -21.63
C LYS A 368 -10.88 -36.67 -22.35
N THR A 369 -11.46 -37.28 -23.37
CA THR A 369 -12.58 -36.70 -24.11
C THR A 369 -13.88 -37.30 -23.62
N ASP A 370 -14.86 -36.45 -23.28
CA ASP A 370 -16.21 -36.91 -22.92
C ASP A 370 -16.99 -37.42 -24.15
N ASP A 371 -18.19 -38.00 -23.91
CA ASP A 371 -19.06 -38.52 -24.98
C ASP A 371 -19.51 -37.46 -26.00
N ALA A 372 -19.41 -36.18 -25.65
CA ALA A 372 -19.78 -35.05 -26.49
C ALA A 372 -18.58 -34.47 -27.29
N GLY A 373 -17.37 -34.98 -27.06
CA GLY A 373 -16.15 -34.53 -27.73
C GLY A 373 -15.41 -33.40 -27.03
N ASN A 374 -15.73 -33.09 -25.77
CA ASN A 374 -15.05 -32.04 -25.01
C ASN A 374 -13.86 -32.60 -24.21
N GLU A 375 -12.80 -31.81 -24.10
CA GLU A 375 -11.66 -32.15 -23.24
C GLU A 375 -12.01 -31.96 -21.76
N CYS A 376 -11.70 -32.99 -20.97
CA CYS A 376 -11.93 -33.05 -19.53
C CYS A 376 -10.67 -33.56 -18.83
N VAL A 377 -10.43 -33.11 -17.60
CA VAL A 377 -9.49 -33.79 -16.69
C VAL A 377 -10.23 -34.91 -15.96
N GLU A 378 -9.68 -36.12 -15.99
CA GLU A 378 -10.22 -37.25 -15.21
C GLU A 378 -9.53 -37.29 -13.84
N LEU A 379 -10.34 -37.32 -12.78
CA LEU A 379 -9.92 -37.37 -11.39
C LEU A 379 -10.48 -38.63 -10.73
N VAL A 380 -9.62 -39.33 -10.00
CA VAL A 380 -9.97 -40.57 -9.29
C VAL A 380 -10.13 -40.28 -7.81
N LEU A 381 -11.28 -40.62 -7.24
CA LEU A 381 -11.51 -40.53 -5.79
C LEU A 381 -11.20 -41.87 -5.14
N GLU A 382 -10.24 -41.88 -4.21
CA GLU A 382 -9.96 -43.02 -3.35
C GLU A 382 -10.11 -42.63 -1.88
N ALA A 383 -10.57 -43.57 -1.06
CA ALA A 383 -10.62 -43.42 0.40
C ALA A 383 -9.56 -44.32 1.03
N GLU A 384 -8.53 -43.70 1.59
CA GLU A 384 -7.44 -44.39 2.28
C GLU A 384 -7.81 -44.61 3.75
N PRO A 385 -7.76 -45.84 4.29
CA PRO A 385 -8.11 -46.10 5.68
C PRO A 385 -7.06 -45.50 6.64
N LEU A 386 -7.53 -45.09 7.82
CA LEU A 386 -6.68 -44.51 8.86
C LEU A 386 -6.23 -45.55 9.91
N ASP A 387 -5.05 -45.33 10.49
CA ASP A 387 -4.58 -46.06 11.68
C ASP A 387 -5.17 -45.50 13.00
N GLU A 388 -4.86 -46.13 14.14
CA GLU A 388 -5.35 -45.70 15.46
C GLU A 388 -4.89 -44.29 15.87
N ASP A 389 -3.83 -43.78 15.25
CA ASP A 389 -3.28 -42.44 15.47
C ASP A 389 -3.83 -41.40 14.46
N GLY A 390 -4.69 -41.84 13.54
CA GLY A 390 -5.32 -41.00 12.51
C GLY A 390 -4.43 -40.72 11.29
N ASN A 391 -3.38 -41.50 11.06
CA ASN A 391 -2.55 -41.40 9.86
C ASN A 391 -3.07 -42.31 8.75
N SER A 392 -2.96 -41.88 7.49
CA SER A 392 -3.33 -42.73 6.36
C SER A 392 -2.42 -43.98 6.26
N LEU A 393 -3.03 -45.14 6.03
CA LEU A 393 -2.35 -46.40 5.69
C LEU A 393 -1.87 -46.44 4.23
N GLY A 394 -2.21 -45.41 3.44
CA GLY A 394 -1.74 -45.19 2.08
C GLY A 394 -2.52 -45.94 1.00
N GLN A 395 -2.20 -45.62 -0.25
CA GLN A 395 -2.93 -46.02 -1.44
C GLN A 395 -3.14 -47.54 -1.60
N THR A 396 -2.23 -48.37 -1.09
CA THR A 396 -2.32 -49.84 -1.24
C THR A 396 -3.52 -50.47 -0.54
N GLU A 397 -4.04 -49.80 0.48
CA GLU A 397 -5.22 -50.22 1.26
C GLU A 397 -6.45 -49.40 0.88
N ALA A 398 -6.36 -48.54 -0.14
CA ALA A 398 -7.41 -47.60 -0.49
C ALA A 398 -8.60 -48.28 -1.17
N SER A 399 -9.80 -47.79 -0.85
CA SER A 399 -11.03 -48.12 -1.56
C SER A 399 -11.26 -47.08 -2.65
N LEU A 400 -11.19 -47.49 -3.91
CA LEU A 400 -11.67 -46.69 -5.02
C LEU A 400 -13.16 -46.35 -4.84
N LYS A 401 -13.51 -45.07 -4.96
CA LYS A 401 -14.87 -44.53 -4.76
C LYS A 401 -15.51 -44.04 -6.04
N GLY A 402 -14.73 -43.58 -7.02
CA GLY A 402 -15.27 -43.12 -8.29
C GLY A 402 -14.23 -42.57 -9.24
N PHE A 403 -14.58 -42.55 -10.52
CA PHE A 403 -13.92 -41.75 -11.54
C PHE A 403 -14.84 -40.61 -11.96
N TYR A 404 -14.27 -39.42 -12.08
CA TYR A 404 -15.00 -38.20 -12.41
C TYR A 404 -14.25 -37.43 -13.48
N MET A 405 -14.95 -36.99 -14.52
CA MET A 405 -14.41 -36.08 -15.51
C MET A 405 -14.87 -34.65 -15.22
N VAL A 406 -13.93 -33.70 -15.20
CA VAL A 406 -14.22 -32.27 -15.05
C VAL A 406 -13.91 -31.59 -16.37
N ASN A 407 -14.93 -31.01 -17.01
CA ASN A 407 -14.77 -30.32 -18.28
C ASN A 407 -13.83 -29.12 -18.15
N LEU A 408 -12.82 -29.02 -19.02
CA LEU A 408 -11.79 -27.99 -18.93
C LEU A 408 -12.33 -26.57 -19.17
N GLU A 409 -13.35 -26.42 -20.01
CA GLU A 409 -13.93 -25.11 -20.34
C GLU A 409 -15.07 -24.72 -19.41
N THR A 410 -15.96 -25.66 -19.08
CA THR A 410 -17.22 -25.37 -18.36
C THR A 410 -17.16 -25.68 -16.88
N SER A 411 -16.16 -26.46 -16.43
CA SER A 411 -16.08 -27.00 -15.06
C SER A 411 -17.30 -27.87 -14.67
N GLU A 412 -18.05 -28.38 -15.65
CA GLU A 412 -19.10 -29.35 -15.41
C GLU A 412 -18.48 -30.70 -15.01
N VAL A 413 -19.03 -31.33 -13.97
CA VAL A 413 -18.57 -32.61 -13.45
C VAL A 413 -19.44 -33.74 -14.00
N ILE A 414 -18.80 -34.75 -14.57
CA ILE A 414 -19.42 -35.98 -15.06
C ILE A 414 -18.95 -37.12 -14.17
N ASP A 415 -19.87 -37.76 -13.45
CA ASP A 415 -19.61 -39.00 -12.73
C ASP A 415 -19.66 -40.17 -13.72
N GLU A 416 -18.54 -40.88 -13.88
CA GLU A 416 -18.48 -42.02 -14.80
C GLU A 416 -19.11 -43.29 -14.23
N HIS A 417 -19.50 -43.28 -12.96
CA HIS A 417 -20.07 -44.41 -12.22
C HIS A 417 -19.19 -45.67 -12.25
N LYS A 418 -17.88 -45.48 -12.45
CA LYS A 418 -16.85 -46.52 -12.39
C LYS A 418 -16.31 -46.60 -10.96
N THR A 419 -16.32 -47.80 -10.38
CA THR A 419 -15.78 -48.06 -9.03
C THR A 419 -14.72 -49.16 -9.03
N HIS A 420 -14.19 -49.48 -10.21
CA HIS A 420 -13.07 -50.40 -10.44
C HIS A 420 -12.21 -49.81 -11.56
N TRP A 421 -10.91 -50.10 -11.51
CA TRP A 421 -9.96 -49.76 -12.56
C TRP A 421 -10.26 -50.48 -13.87
#